data_AF-A0A4Y7R7S6-F1
#
_entry.id   AF-A0A4Y7R7S6-F1
#
_cell.length_a   1.000
_cell.length_b   1.000
_cell.length_c   1.000
_cell.angle_alpha   90.00
_cell.angle_beta   90.00
_cell.angle_gamma   90.00
#
_symmetry.space_group_name_H-M   'P 1'
#
loop_
_entity.id
_entity.type
_entity.pdbx_description
1 polymer ?
#
loop_
_entity_poly.entity_id
_entity_poly.type
_entity_poly.pdbx_seq_one_letter_code
_entity_poly.pdbx_strand_id
1 'polypeptide(L)'
;MRGVHFQPVSYFGRYPKVPSDEMRITLPELIREIEKQAGVGPDCFKFSHCDHPMCGFHGDFVVMPDGLMSLTKEQPKQNTCCCSSQMDKTPGSASAVEKNRNFVARRWLRRDDNCQNDDVTSLDGFLSRLRTHGLTITAMAFQDAYNVDIERLRN
;
A
#
# COMPACT_ATOMS: atom_id res chain seq x y z
N MET A 1 14.43 7.48 -2.69
CA MET A 1 13.29 7.14 -1.81
C MET A 1 12.57 5.94 -2.44
N ARG A 2 12.29 4.86 -1.72
CA ARG A 2 11.62 3.64 -2.25
C ARG A 2 10.23 3.39 -1.67
N GLY A 3 9.84 4.18 -0.67
CA GLY A 3 8.56 4.03 -0.02
C GLY A 3 8.07 5.37 0.53
N VAL A 4 6.76 5.55 0.48
CA VAL A 4 6.04 6.63 1.15
C VAL A 4 4.98 5.99 2.02
N HIS A 5 4.98 6.34 3.30
CA HIS A 5 3.92 5.94 4.23
C HIS A 5 3.21 7.18 4.74
N PHE A 6 1.91 7.25 4.49
CA PHE A 6 1.06 8.33 4.96
C PHE A 6 0.40 7.93 6.28
N GLN A 7 0.51 8.81 7.25
CA GLN A 7 -0.22 8.72 8.51
C GLN A 7 -1.14 9.94 8.58
N PRO A 8 -2.43 9.81 8.19
CA PRO A 8 -3.41 10.87 8.36
C PRO A 8 -3.42 11.43 9.78
N VAL A 9 -3.71 12.72 9.90
CA VAL A 9 -3.70 13.45 11.18
C VAL A 9 -4.55 12.73 12.22
N SER A 10 -4.00 12.61 13.43
CA SER A 10 -4.66 12.04 14.60
C SER A 10 -4.43 12.94 15.81
N TYR A 11 -5.45 13.09 16.65
CA TYR A 11 -5.44 14.05 17.75
C TYR A 11 -5.22 13.37 19.09
N PHE A 12 -4.09 13.67 19.74
CA PHE A 12 -3.72 13.10 21.04
C PHE A 12 -3.53 14.18 22.10
N GLY A 13 -4.02 13.93 23.31
CA GLY A 13 -3.88 14.84 24.45
C GLY A 13 -5.04 15.81 24.62
N ARG A 14 -4.83 16.86 25.43
CA ARG A 14 -5.87 17.85 25.74
C ARG A 14 -5.84 18.98 24.71
N TYR A 15 -6.90 19.07 23.91
CA TYR A 15 -7.10 20.19 23.00
C TYR A 15 -8.16 21.15 23.57
N PRO A 16 -8.00 22.48 23.37
CA PRO A 16 -8.95 23.47 23.87
C PRO A 16 -10.31 23.37 23.19
N LYS A 17 -10.37 22.80 21.98
CA LYS A 17 -11.59 22.55 21.22
C LYS A 17 -11.50 21.19 20.54
N VAL A 18 -12.64 20.51 20.43
CA VAL A 18 -12.76 19.26 19.68
C VAL A 18 -12.51 19.57 18.19
N PRO A 19 -11.62 18.84 17.50
CA PRO A 19 -11.40 18.99 16.07
C PRO A 19 -12.68 18.71 15.28
N SER A 20 -12.96 19.49 14.24
CA SER A 20 -14.05 19.21 13.31
C SER A 20 -13.63 18.18 12.25
N ASP A 21 -14.61 17.58 11.58
CA ASP A 21 -14.36 16.58 10.54
C ASP A 21 -13.60 17.15 9.33
N GLU A 22 -13.76 18.45 9.06
CA GLU A 22 -13.05 19.17 7.98
C GLU A 22 -11.53 19.27 8.22
N MET A 23 -11.09 19.10 9.48
CA MET A 23 -9.68 19.08 9.85
C MET A 23 -9.06 17.68 9.73
N ARG A 24 -9.79 16.73 9.15
CA ARG A 24 -9.36 15.34 8.97
C ARG A 24 -9.23 15.04 7.48
N ILE A 25 -8.43 14.01 7.19
CA ILE A 25 -8.33 13.44 5.86
C ILE A 25 -8.58 11.95 5.97
N THR A 26 -9.54 11.46 5.19
CA THR A 26 -9.88 10.04 5.11
C THR A 26 -8.96 9.32 4.13
N LEU A 27 -8.85 7.99 4.23
CA LEU A 27 -8.07 7.21 3.27
C LEU A 27 -8.56 7.38 1.81
N PRO A 28 -9.88 7.41 1.52
CA PRO A 28 -10.36 7.70 0.16
C PRO A 28 -9.98 9.10 -0.34
N GLU A 29 -10.03 10.13 0.52
CA GLU A 29 -9.59 11.48 0.14
C GLU A 29 -8.08 11.50 -0.14
N LEU A 30 -7.28 10.84 0.69
CA LEU A 30 -5.84 10.69 0.45
C LEU A 30 -5.57 10.00 -0.90
N ILE A 31 -6.30 8.95 -1.24
CA ILE A 31 -6.17 8.28 -2.55
C ILE A 31 -6.50 9.25 -3.69
N ARG A 32 -7.56 10.06 -3.57
CA ARG A 32 -7.92 11.07 -4.58
C ARG A 32 -6.84 12.16 -4.72
N GLU A 33 -6.22 12.59 -3.63
CA GLU A 33 -5.14 13.57 -3.69
C GLU A 33 -3.87 12.96 -4.32
N ILE A 34 -3.57 11.69 -4.04
CA ILE A 34 -2.49 10.97 -4.72
C ILE A 34 -2.79 10.83 -6.21
N GLU A 35 -4.02 10.50 -6.59
CA GLU A 35 -4.45 10.42 -8.00
C GLU A 35 -4.25 11.75 -8.72
N LYS A 36 -4.67 12.87 -8.12
CA LYS A 36 -4.46 14.22 -8.67
C LYS A 36 -2.98 14.57 -8.83
N GLN A 37 -2.13 14.19 -7.87
CA GLN A 37 -0.71 14.54 -7.88
C GLN A 37 0.13 13.63 -8.79
N ALA A 38 -0.15 12.33 -8.82
CA ALA A 38 0.71 11.32 -9.39
C ALA A 38 0.08 10.53 -10.56
N GLY A 39 -1.19 10.78 -10.90
CA GLY A 39 -1.90 10.08 -11.97
C GLY A 39 -2.18 8.60 -11.68
N VAL A 40 -2.14 8.20 -10.40
CA VAL A 40 -2.35 6.82 -9.95
C VAL A 40 -3.78 6.67 -9.44
N GLY A 41 -4.60 5.92 -10.17
CA GLY A 41 -6.00 5.69 -9.83
C GLY A 41 -6.21 4.83 -8.56
N PRO A 42 -7.44 4.83 -8.02
CA PRO A 42 -7.79 4.06 -6.82
C PRO A 42 -7.66 2.54 -6.99
N ASP A 43 -7.78 2.05 -8.23
CA ASP A 43 -7.60 0.64 -8.63
C ASP A 43 -6.16 0.13 -8.49
N CYS A 44 -5.21 1.04 -8.33
CA CYS A 44 -3.81 0.72 -8.10
C CYS A 44 -3.48 0.42 -6.62
N PHE A 45 -4.47 0.54 -5.72
CA PHE A 45 -4.32 0.31 -4.29
C PHE A 45 -5.16 -0.86 -3.81
N LYS A 46 -4.64 -1.61 -2.83
CA LYS A 46 -5.37 -2.65 -2.09
C LYS A 46 -5.45 -2.29 -0.61
N PHE A 47 -6.63 -2.49 -0.04
CA PHE A 47 -6.83 -2.32 1.38
C PHE A 47 -6.15 -3.44 2.19
N SER A 48 -5.73 -3.09 3.41
CA SER A 48 -5.07 -4.01 4.34
C SER A 48 -5.99 -5.17 4.73
N HIS A 49 -5.44 -6.38 4.82
CA HIS A 49 -6.17 -7.59 5.25
C HIS A 49 -5.73 -8.09 6.64
N CYS A 50 -4.84 -7.37 7.33
CA CYS A 50 -4.32 -7.79 8.65
C CYS A 50 -5.20 -7.39 9.83
N ASP A 51 -5.90 -6.25 9.75
CA ASP A 51 -6.75 -5.73 10.82
C ASP A 51 -8.20 -5.61 10.31
N HIS A 52 -8.66 -4.39 10.02
CA HIS A 52 -9.91 -4.12 9.32
C HIS A 52 -9.60 -3.64 7.90
N PRO A 53 -10.33 -4.07 6.85
CA PRO A 53 -10.13 -3.63 5.46
C PRO A 53 -10.31 -2.14 5.19
N MET A 54 -10.54 -1.33 6.23
CA MET A 54 -10.70 0.12 6.14
C MET A 54 -9.62 0.86 6.93
N CYS A 55 -8.70 0.16 7.62
CA CYS A 55 -7.69 0.80 8.46
C CYS A 55 -6.46 1.29 7.67
N GLY A 56 -6.26 0.81 6.44
CA GLY A 56 -5.10 1.17 5.64
C GLY A 56 -5.13 0.60 4.24
N PHE A 57 -4.23 1.10 3.39
CA PHE A 57 -4.02 0.60 2.04
C PHE A 57 -2.53 0.51 1.70
N HIS A 58 -2.24 -0.26 0.67
CA HIS A 58 -0.91 -0.34 0.05
C HIS A 58 -1.02 -0.41 -1.46
N GLY A 59 -0.02 0.12 -2.15
CA GLY A 59 0.16 0.04 -3.59
C GLY A 59 1.64 -0.05 -3.92
N ASP A 60 1.98 -0.94 -4.84
CA ASP A 60 3.34 -1.15 -5.32
C ASP A 60 3.46 -0.67 -6.75
N PHE A 61 4.57 0.01 -7.02
CA PHE A 61 4.83 0.70 -8.27
C PHE A 61 6.26 0.48 -8.75
N VAL A 62 6.45 0.67 -10.04
CA VAL A 62 7.74 0.83 -10.70
C VAL A 62 7.77 2.20 -11.35
N VAL A 63 8.83 2.96 -11.10
CA VAL A 63 9.05 4.25 -11.76
C VAL A 63 9.58 4.00 -13.17
N MET A 64 8.71 4.20 -14.15
CA MET A 64 9.02 4.16 -15.57
C MET A 64 9.30 5.59 -16.08
N PRO A 65 9.95 5.75 -17.26
CA PRO A 65 10.22 7.07 -17.82
C PRO A 65 8.94 7.88 -18.13
N ASP A 66 7.83 7.20 -18.38
CA ASP A 66 6.51 7.74 -18.74
C ASP A 66 5.55 7.88 -17.54
N GLY A 67 5.88 7.33 -16.37
CA GLY A 67 5.05 7.45 -15.17
C GLY A 67 5.21 6.30 -14.17
N LEU A 68 4.20 6.11 -13.32
CA LEU A 68 4.16 5.03 -12.34
C LEU A 68 3.37 3.83 -12.90
N MET A 69 4.05 2.69 -13.03
CA MET A 69 3.39 1.43 -13.38
C MET A 69 3.00 0.67 -12.10
N SER A 70 1.70 0.43 -11.89
CA SER A 70 1.20 -0.34 -10.75
C SER A 70 1.46 -1.84 -10.92
N LEU A 71 2.00 -2.46 -9.87
CA LEU A 71 2.13 -3.91 -9.72
C LEU A 71 0.98 -4.52 -8.93
N THR A 72 0.19 -3.68 -8.26
CA THR A 72 -0.92 -4.09 -7.40
C THR A 72 -2.24 -4.14 -8.17
N LYS A 73 -2.35 -3.40 -9.28
CA LYS A 73 -3.53 -3.37 -10.14
C LYS A 73 -3.85 -4.78 -10.65
N GLU A 74 -5.04 -5.27 -10.32
CA GLU A 74 -5.52 -6.53 -10.87
C GLU A 74 -5.83 -6.34 -12.35
N GLN A 75 -5.22 -7.16 -13.21
CA GLN A 75 -5.64 -7.20 -14.61
C GLN A 75 -7.08 -7.72 -14.65
N PRO A 76 -7.97 -7.11 -15.46
CA PRO A 76 -9.29 -7.68 -15.67
C PRO A 76 -9.08 -9.10 -16.18
N LYS A 77 -9.58 -10.09 -15.44
CA LYS A 77 -9.46 -11.50 -15.81
C LYS A 77 -10.12 -11.66 -17.18
N GLN A 78 -9.32 -11.71 -18.24
CA GLN A 78 -9.77 -12.36 -19.46
C GLN A 78 -10.03 -13.82 -19.07
N ASN A 79 -11.27 -14.24 -19.26
CA ASN A 79 -11.78 -15.57 -18.98
C ASN A 79 -10.92 -16.63 -19.67
N THR A 80 -9.90 -17.14 -18.98
CA THR A 80 -9.30 -18.47 -19.20
C THR A 80 -8.12 -18.66 -18.25
N CYS A 81 -8.33 -19.38 -17.15
CA CYS A 81 -7.54 -20.57 -16.81
C CYS A 81 -8.00 -21.12 -15.45
N CYS A 82 -8.50 -22.34 -15.52
CA CYS A 82 -8.98 -23.17 -14.43
C CYS A 82 -7.80 -23.72 -13.61
N CYS A 83 -7.19 -22.88 -12.77
CA CYS A 83 -6.35 -23.33 -11.66
C CYS A 83 -6.92 -22.76 -10.36
N SER A 84 -7.83 -23.55 -9.79
CA SER A 84 -8.09 -23.73 -8.35
C SER A 84 -6.84 -23.47 -7.48
N SER A 85 -6.91 -23.04 -6.22
CA SER A 85 -7.79 -23.51 -5.14
C SER A 85 -7.52 -22.63 -3.91
N GLN A 86 -8.49 -22.58 -3.01
CA GLN A 86 -8.38 -22.32 -1.57
C GLN A 86 -7.01 -21.86 -1.06
N MET A 87 -6.97 -20.62 -0.55
CA MET A 87 -5.88 -20.12 0.28
C MET A 87 -5.37 -21.20 1.24
N ASP A 88 -4.10 -21.52 1.06
CA ASP A 88 -3.28 -22.33 1.94
C ASP A 88 -3.49 -21.93 3.41
N LYS A 89 -4.36 -22.67 4.11
CA LYS A 89 -4.29 -22.80 5.57
C LYS A 89 -3.26 -23.87 5.89
N THR A 90 -2.00 -23.64 5.54
CA THR A 90 -0.90 -24.45 6.08
C THR A 90 -0.71 -24.06 7.55
N PRO A 91 -0.80 -24.98 8.51
CA PRO A 91 -0.44 -24.70 9.90
C PRO A 91 1.06 -24.42 9.93
N GLY A 92 1.44 -23.14 10.08
CA GLY A 92 2.83 -22.68 9.95
C GLY A 92 3.04 -21.57 8.91
N SER A 93 2.01 -21.13 8.18
CA SER A 93 2.13 -19.94 7.34
C SER A 93 2.37 -18.72 8.23
N ALA A 94 3.45 -17.98 7.98
CA ALA A 94 3.79 -16.73 8.65
C ALA A 94 2.54 -15.86 8.83
N SER A 95 2.33 -15.32 10.04
CA SER A 95 1.17 -14.47 10.34
C SER A 95 1.09 -13.34 9.30
N ALA A 96 -0.11 -12.82 9.03
CA ALA A 96 -0.27 -11.71 8.07
C ALA A 96 0.61 -10.50 8.46
N VAL A 97 0.81 -10.29 9.76
CA VAL A 97 1.76 -9.33 10.35
C VAL A 97 3.20 -9.61 9.93
N GLU A 98 3.65 -10.86 10.04
CA GLU A 98 5.00 -11.28 9.66
C GLU A 98 5.23 -11.14 8.15
N LYS A 99 4.23 -11.47 7.32
CA LYS A 99 4.28 -11.22 5.87
C LYS A 99 4.45 -9.73 5.57
N ASN A 100 3.71 -8.85 6.26
CA ASN A 100 3.83 -7.40 6.10
C ASN A 100 5.22 -6.89 6.56
N ARG A 101 5.72 -7.35 7.72
CA ARG A 101 7.06 -7.00 8.21
C ARG A 101 8.15 -7.42 7.24
N ASN A 102 8.09 -8.64 6.73
CA ASN A 102 9.05 -9.17 5.75
C ASN A 102 8.92 -8.46 4.39
N PHE A 103 7.73 -7.98 4.04
CA PHE A 103 7.50 -7.18 2.84
C PHE A 103 8.19 -5.81 2.94
N VAL A 104 7.91 -5.07 4.01
CA VAL A 104 8.52 -3.75 4.27
C VAL A 104 10.04 -3.87 4.37
N ALA A 105 10.56 -4.83 5.15
CA ALA A 105 11.99 -5.02 5.35
C ALA A 105 12.75 -5.27 4.04
N ARG A 106 12.17 -6.04 3.10
CA ARG A 106 12.82 -6.34 1.81
C ARG A 106 12.72 -5.18 0.82
N ARG A 107 11.60 -4.47 0.80
CA ARG A 107 11.31 -3.49 -0.26
C ARG A 107 11.84 -2.08 0.06
N TRP A 108 11.92 -1.74 1.34
CA TRP A 108 12.40 -0.43 1.78
C TRP A 108 13.93 -0.36 1.86
N LEU A 109 14.62 -1.49 1.85
CA LEU A 109 16.08 -1.53 1.76
C LEU A 109 16.54 -1.05 0.38
N ARG A 110 17.41 -0.03 0.37
CA ARG A 110 18.15 0.36 -0.84
C ARG A 110 19.34 -0.60 -1.00
N ARG A 111 19.39 -1.31 -2.12
CA ARG A 111 20.61 -1.98 -2.56
C ARG A 111 21.24 -1.08 -3.61
N ASP A 112 22.50 -0.70 -3.39
CA ASP A 112 23.28 0.02 -4.40
C ASP A 112 23.80 -1.00 -5.42
N ASP A 113 22.87 -1.52 -6.22
CA ASP A 113 23.19 -2.40 -7.34
C ASP A 113 23.47 -1.51 -8.56
N ASN A 114 24.73 -1.46 -8.97
CA ASN A 114 25.23 -0.70 -10.14
C ASN A 114 24.86 -1.34 -11.50
N CYS A 115 23.75 -2.10 -11.55
CA CYS A 115 23.38 -2.90 -12.71
C CYS A 115 22.73 -2.01 -13.79
N GLN A 116 23.56 -1.48 -14.70
CA GLN A 116 23.16 -0.66 -15.86
C GLN A 116 22.60 -1.52 -16.99
N ASN A 117 21.44 -2.14 -16.76
CA ASN A 117 20.68 -2.72 -17.86
C ASN A 117 19.31 -2.04 -17.89
N ASP A 118 19.23 -0.97 -18.68
CA ASP A 118 18.03 -0.14 -18.84
C ASP A 118 17.04 -0.73 -19.87
N ASP A 119 17.38 -1.86 -20.48
CA ASP A 119 16.50 -2.56 -21.41
C ASP A 119 15.36 -3.28 -20.70
N VAL A 120 14.29 -2.53 -20.44
CA VAL A 120 13.04 -3.02 -19.84
C VAL A 120 12.26 -4.01 -20.72
N THR A 121 12.67 -4.23 -21.98
CA THR A 121 12.04 -5.22 -22.86
C THR A 121 12.48 -6.65 -22.54
N SER A 122 13.65 -6.80 -21.91
CA SER A 122 14.12 -8.07 -21.36
C SER A 122 13.58 -8.31 -19.95
N LEU A 123 13.33 -9.58 -19.60
CA LEU A 123 12.91 -9.94 -18.24
C LEU A 123 13.96 -9.51 -17.21
N ASP A 124 15.24 -9.68 -17.52
CA ASP A 124 16.34 -9.33 -16.62
C ASP A 124 16.46 -7.81 -16.42
N GLY A 125 16.30 -7.02 -17.47
CA GLY A 125 16.26 -5.56 -17.37
C GLY A 125 15.03 -5.08 -16.59
N PHE A 126 13.86 -5.70 -16.77
CA PHE A 126 12.68 -5.42 -15.96
C PHE A 126 12.89 -5.74 -14.47
N LEU A 127 13.48 -6.89 -14.16
CA LEU A 127 13.82 -7.27 -12.78
C LEU A 127 14.86 -6.32 -12.16
N SER A 128 15.85 -5.89 -12.93
CA SER A 128 16.82 -4.87 -12.52
C SER A 128 16.12 -3.53 -12.22
N ARG A 129 15.19 -3.12 -13.08
CA ARG A 129 14.38 -1.90 -12.91
C ARG A 129 13.49 -1.99 -11.68
N LEU A 130 12.83 -3.12 -11.44
CA LEU A 130 12.04 -3.37 -10.23
C LEU A 130 12.86 -3.23 -8.95
N ARG A 131 14.12 -3.69 -8.98
CA ARG A 131 15.06 -3.64 -7.86
C ARG A 131 15.66 -2.26 -7.63
N THR A 132 15.75 -1.41 -8.63
CA THR A 132 16.35 -0.06 -8.52
C THR A 132 15.30 1.04 -8.38
N HIS A 133 14.19 0.93 -9.11
CA HIS A 133 13.13 1.94 -9.27
C HIS A 133 11.77 1.51 -8.69
N GLY A 134 11.77 0.50 -7.81
CA GLY A 134 10.58 0.12 -7.05
C GLY A 134 10.17 1.20 -6.04
N LEU A 135 8.89 1.55 -6.05
CA LEU A 135 8.23 2.48 -5.13
C LEU A 135 7.05 1.78 -4.45
N THR A 136 6.90 1.95 -3.14
CA THR A 136 5.75 1.44 -2.38
C THR A 136 5.03 2.59 -1.68
N ILE A 137 3.73 2.75 -1.92
CA ILE A 137 2.90 3.74 -1.23
C ILE A 137 2.00 3.00 -0.26
N THR A 138 1.96 3.46 0.98
CA THR A 138 1.12 2.87 2.03
C THR A 138 0.48 3.96 2.84
N ALA A 139 -0.66 3.65 3.46
CA ALA A 139 -1.26 4.53 4.45
C ALA A 139 -1.98 3.72 5.51
N MET A 140 -1.99 4.23 6.74
CA MET A 140 -2.77 3.68 7.83
C MET A 140 -3.40 4.82 8.63
N ALA A 141 -4.73 4.76 8.80
CA ALA A 141 -5.44 5.70 9.64
C ALA A 141 -5.24 5.32 11.11
N PHE A 142 -4.71 6.25 11.91
CA PHE A 142 -4.63 6.06 13.35
C PHE A 142 -5.98 6.36 14.00
N GLN A 143 -6.32 5.55 15.00
CA GLN A 143 -7.51 5.74 15.79
C GLN A 143 -7.22 6.68 16.97
N ASP A 144 -8.04 7.71 17.14
CA ASP A 144 -8.02 8.68 18.23
C ASP A 144 -9.37 8.69 18.99
N ALA A 145 -9.42 9.39 20.12
CA ALA A 145 -10.59 9.42 21.00
C ALA A 145 -11.88 9.91 20.33
N TYR A 146 -11.79 10.56 19.16
CA TYR A 146 -12.89 11.15 18.43
C TYR A 146 -13.24 10.41 17.13
N ASN A 147 -12.42 9.46 16.67
CA ASN A 147 -12.70 8.64 15.48
C ASN A 147 -12.85 7.13 15.78
N VAL A 148 -12.61 6.71 17.03
CA VAL A 148 -12.84 5.35 17.49
C VAL A 148 -14.34 5.07 17.50
N ASP A 149 -14.74 4.03 16.77
CA ASP A 149 -16.09 3.49 16.81
C ASP A 149 -16.26 2.60 18.06
N ILE A 150 -16.91 3.14 19.09
CA ILE A 150 -17.15 2.45 20.36
C ILE A 150 -18.13 1.28 20.25
N GLU A 151 -19.03 1.29 19.25
CA GLU A 151 -19.99 0.20 19.04
C GLU A 151 -19.27 -1.04 18.51
N ARG A 152 -18.20 -0.86 17.72
CA ARG A 152 -17.32 -1.98 17.30
C ARG A 152 -16.52 -2.60 18.44
N LEU A 153 -16.32 -1.89 19.55
CA LEU A 153 -15.58 -2.41 20.71
C LEU A 153 -16.49 -3.16 21.70
N ARG A 154 -17.80 -2.98 21.59
CA ARG A 154 -18.80 -3.69 22.38
C ARG A 154 -19.19 -4.98 21.65
N ASN A 155 -18.49 -6.07 21.97
CA ASN A 155 -18.92 -7.43 21.65
C ASN A 155 -19.98 -7.92 22.64
#